data_AF-I3DTK5-F1
#
_entry.id   AF-I3DTK5-F1
#
_cell.length_a   1.000
_cell.length_b   1.000
_cell.length_c   1.000
_cell.angle_alpha   90.00
_cell.angle_beta   90.00
_cell.angle_gamma   90.00
#
_symmetry.space_group_name_H-M   'P 1'
#
loop_
_entity.id
_entity.type
_entity.pdbx_description
1 polymer ?
#
loop_
_entity_poly.entity_id
_entity_poly.type
_entity_poly.pdbx_seq_one_letter_code
_entity_poly.pdbx_strand_id
1 'polypeptide(L)'
;MNALARAVFFGKREELRERSLVDQYQRGTELNIILNAITVWNTAYLTEAAKYLEQQGHLDEELLNHISPLNWKHINFLGEYSFSKSKPASLDSLRPLNIL
;
A
#
# COMPACT_ATOMS: atom_id res chain seq x y z
N MET A 1 8.56 8.25 -13.14
CA MET A 1 7.38 7.47 -12.70
C MET A 1 7.86 6.31 -11.83
N ASN A 2 7.48 6.26 -10.55
CA ASN A 2 7.97 5.25 -9.60
C ASN A 2 7.38 3.86 -9.88
N ALA A 3 8.08 2.79 -9.48
CA ALA A 3 7.68 1.40 -9.78
C ALA A 3 6.28 1.03 -9.24
N LEU A 4 5.93 1.53 -8.06
CA LEU A 4 4.60 1.38 -7.47
C LEU A 4 3.50 2.02 -8.33
N ALA A 5 3.73 3.24 -8.82
CA ALA A 5 2.76 3.92 -9.66
C ALA A 5 2.47 3.13 -10.95
N ARG A 6 3.50 2.52 -11.55
CA ARG A 6 3.31 1.63 -12.70
C ARG A 6 2.49 0.39 -12.34
N ALA A 7 2.77 -0.24 -11.19
CA ALA A 7 2.02 -1.42 -10.74
C ALA A 7 0.53 -1.14 -10.54
N VAL A 8 0.20 0.02 -9.95
CA VAL A 8 -1.20 0.47 -9.78
C VAL A 8 -1.88 0.72 -11.13
N PHE A 9 -1.18 1.29 -12.11
CA PHE A 9 -1.76 1.56 -13.44
C PHE A 9 -1.83 0.33 -14.37
N PHE A 10 -0.99 -0.69 -14.16
CA PHE A 10 -0.92 -1.88 -15.03
C PHE A 10 -2.23 -2.71 -15.07
N GLY A 11 -3.20 -2.43 -14.19
CA GLY A 11 -4.51 -3.07 -14.19
C GLY A 11 -5.45 -2.69 -15.35
N LYS A 12 -5.11 -1.68 -16.18
CA LYS A 12 -5.96 -1.26 -17.32
C LYS A 12 -5.15 -0.98 -18.60
N ARG A 13 -4.71 -2.05 -19.29
CA ARG A 13 -4.18 -2.08 -20.68
C ARG A 13 -2.91 -1.26 -20.95
N GLU A 14 -1.94 -1.94 -21.58
CA GLU A 14 -0.57 -1.52 -21.86
C GLU A 14 -0.38 -0.40 -22.92
N GLU A 15 -1.24 0.61 -23.01
CA GLU A 15 -0.98 1.73 -23.93
C GLU A 15 -1.26 3.10 -23.29
N LEU A 16 -0.17 3.79 -22.92
CA LEU A 16 -0.19 5.22 -22.62
C LEU A 16 -0.39 6.01 -23.92
N ARG A 17 -1.64 6.19 -24.32
CA ARG A 17 -2.03 7.23 -25.28
C ARG A 17 -3.17 8.05 -24.70
N GLU A 18 -2.83 9.18 -24.07
CA GLU A 18 -3.82 10.13 -23.58
C GLU A 18 -3.60 11.53 -24.12
N ARG A 19 -4.72 12.16 -24.53
CA ARG A 19 -4.77 13.37 -25.33
C ARG A 19 -5.24 14.62 -24.56
N SER A 20 -5.54 14.56 -23.26
CA SER A 20 -6.01 15.73 -22.48
C SER A 20 -5.38 15.87 -21.08
N LEU A 21 -5.18 17.11 -20.63
CA LEU A 21 -4.59 17.46 -19.32
C LEU A 21 -5.50 17.13 -18.14
N VAL A 22 -6.83 17.24 -18.30
CA VAL A 22 -7.81 16.97 -17.22
C VAL A 22 -7.78 15.49 -16.84
N ASP A 23 -7.68 14.60 -17.82
CA ASP A 23 -7.57 13.16 -17.60
C ASP A 23 -6.28 12.81 -16.84
N GLN A 24 -5.18 13.52 -17.12
CA GLN A 24 -3.91 13.35 -16.41
C GLN A 24 -4.01 13.84 -14.95
N TYR A 25 -4.68 14.96 -14.69
CA TYR A 25 -4.87 15.48 -13.33
C TYR A 25 -5.76 14.58 -12.48
N GLN A 26 -6.91 14.14 -13.00
CA GLN A 26 -7.81 13.24 -12.27
C GLN A 26 -7.11 11.92 -11.91
N ARG A 27 -6.36 11.32 -12.86
CA ARG A 27 -5.56 10.11 -12.56
C ARG A 27 -4.40 10.37 -11.61
N GLY A 28 -3.79 11.55 -11.66
CA GLY A 28 -2.76 11.95 -10.70
C GLY A 28 -3.30 12.01 -9.27
N THR A 29 -4.51 12.55 -9.08
CA THR A 29 -5.20 12.58 -7.79
C THR A 29 -5.59 11.18 -7.32
N GLU A 30 -6.17 10.35 -8.21
CA GLU A 30 -6.54 8.95 -7.89
C GLU A 30 -5.32 8.12 -7.47
N LEU A 31 -4.22 8.24 -8.21
CA LEU A 31 -2.96 7.58 -7.88
C LEU A 31 -2.44 8.01 -6.51
N ASN A 32 -2.51 9.30 -6.20
CA ASN A 32 -2.04 9.84 -4.93
C ASN A 32 -2.84 9.26 -3.75
N ILE A 33 -4.17 9.12 -3.91
CA ILE A 33 -5.02 8.49 -2.90
C ILE A 33 -4.61 7.03 -2.67
N ILE A 34 -4.43 6.25 -3.74
CA ILE A 34 -4.01 4.84 -3.62
C ILE A 34 -2.62 4.73 -2.98
N LEU A 35 -1.68 5.57 -3.40
CA LEU A 35 -0.33 5.61 -2.85
C LEU A 35 -0.33 5.91 -1.35
N ASN A 36 -1.12 6.90 -0.92
CA ASN A 36 -1.26 7.23 0.50
C ASN A 36 -1.91 6.09 1.28
N ALA A 37 -2.96 5.47 0.73
CA ALA A 37 -3.62 4.32 1.36
C ALA A 37 -2.64 3.15 1.56
N ILE A 38 -1.84 2.82 0.54
CA ILE A 38 -0.80 1.78 0.63
C ILE A 38 0.25 2.15 1.68
N THR A 39 0.70 3.40 1.68
CA THR A 39 1.73 3.88 2.63
C THR A 39 1.24 3.75 4.07
N VAL A 40 0.02 4.23 4.35
CA VAL A 40 -0.59 4.14 5.69
C VAL A 40 -0.76 2.68 6.10
N TRP A 41 -1.27 1.85 5.21
CA TRP A 41 -1.47 0.42 5.48
C TRP A 41 -0.14 -0.29 5.78
N ASN A 42 0.88 -0.10 4.94
CA ASN A 42 2.20 -0.68 5.16
C ASN A 42 2.84 -0.20 6.46
N THR A 43 2.78 1.11 6.78
CA THR A 43 3.34 1.63 8.04
C THR A 43 2.66 1.02 9.26
N ALA A 44 1.33 0.84 9.23
CA ALA A 44 0.59 0.22 10.32
C ALA A 44 1.02 -1.24 10.56
N TYR A 45 1.10 -2.05 9.50
CA TYR A 45 1.53 -3.44 9.62
C TYR A 45 3.02 -3.59 9.97
N LEU A 46 3.89 -2.72 9.47
CA LEU A 46 5.31 -2.70 9.84
C LEU A 46 5.49 -2.39 11.33
N THR A 47 4.66 -1.50 11.89
CA THR A 47 4.66 -1.20 13.32
C THR A 47 4.29 -2.43 14.14
N GLU A 48 3.24 -3.16 13.76
CA GLU A 48 2.85 -4.38 14.46
C GLU A 48 3.89 -5.50 14.31
N ALA A 49 4.51 -5.62 13.13
CA ALA A 49 5.59 -6.58 12.90
C ALA A 49 6.83 -6.26 13.74
N ALA A 50 7.20 -4.97 13.88
CA ALA A 50 8.30 -4.54 14.72
C ALA A 50 8.04 -4.86 16.20
N LYS A 51 6.84 -4.55 16.71
CA LYS A 51 6.42 -4.92 18.08
C LYS A 51 6.49 -6.42 18.31
N TYR A 52 6.04 -7.22 17.34
CA TYR A 52 6.12 -8.68 17.44
C TYR A 52 7.58 -9.14 17.54
N LEU A 53 8.47 -8.64 16.68
CA LEU A 53 9.89 -8.99 16.70
C LEU A 53 10.60 -8.53 17.99
N GLU A 54 10.23 -7.35 18.51
CA GLU A 54 10.72 -6.82 19.79
C GLU A 54 10.37 -7.78 20.93
N GLN A 55 9.12 -8.27 20.98
CA GLN A 55 8.68 -9.24 21.98
C GLN A 55 9.42 -10.59 21.89
N GLN A 56 9.90 -10.97 20.70
CA GLN A 56 10.72 -12.18 20.52
C GLN A 56 12.21 -11.94 20.76
N GLY A 57 12.65 -10.68 21.00
CA GLY A 57 14.07 -10.33 21.13
C GLY A 57 14.85 -10.44 19.81
N HIS A 58 14.17 -10.32 18.67
CA HIS A 58 14.74 -10.46 17.32
C HIS A 58 14.72 -9.16 16.52
N LEU A 59 14.28 -8.05 17.12
CA LEU A 59 14.27 -6.75 16.45
C LEU A 59 15.68 -6.17 16.38
N ASP A 60 16.14 -5.88 15.17
CA ASP A 60 17.28 -5.02 14.91
C ASP A 60 16.76 -3.63 14.53
N GLU A 61 16.90 -2.66 15.44
CA GLU A 61 16.41 -1.30 15.27
C GLU A 61 17.11 -0.55 14.12
N GLU A 62 18.38 -0.89 13.82
CA GLU A 62 19.10 -0.23 12.72
C GLU A 62 18.46 -0.53 11.37
N LEU A 63 17.90 -1.74 11.22
CA LEU A 63 17.21 -2.15 9.99
C LEU A 63 15.91 -1.37 9.75
N LEU A 64 15.27 -0.81 10.78
CA LEU A 64 14.03 -0.04 10.62
C LEU A 64 14.24 1.18 9.72
N ASN A 65 15.42 1.81 9.76
CA ASN A 65 15.76 2.95 8.89
C ASN A 65 15.86 2.59 7.41
N HIS A 66 16.00 1.30 7.10
CA HIS A 66 16.14 0.80 5.73
C HIS A 66 14.83 0.26 5.16
N ILE A 67 13.74 0.26 5.93
CA ILE A 67 12.43 -0.22 5.49
C ILE A 67 11.69 0.89 4.76
N SER A 68 11.22 0.60 3.54
CA SER A 68 10.34 1.50 2.80
C SER A 68 8.88 1.10 2.96
N PRO A 69 7.99 2.03 3.39
CA PRO A 69 6.54 1.77 3.42
C PRO A 69 5.91 1.75 2.02
N LEU A 70 6.70 1.93 0.96
CA LEU A 70 6.24 1.89 -0.42
C LEU A 70 6.40 0.52 -1.08
N ASN A 71 6.89 -0.49 -0.35
CA ASN A 71 6.97 -1.84 -0.91
C ASN A 71 5.57 -2.38 -1.24
N TRP A 72 5.42 -3.06 -2.37
CA TRP A 72 4.11 -3.41 -2.91
C TRP A 72 4.02 -4.81 -3.52
N LYS A 73 5.12 -5.58 -3.47
CA LYS A 73 5.17 -6.94 -4.04
C LYS A 73 4.15 -7.89 -3.40
N HIS A 74 3.73 -7.60 -2.17
CA HIS A 74 2.72 -8.36 -1.42
C HIS A 74 1.28 -7.91 -1.67
N ILE A 75 1.07 -6.84 -2.47
CA ILE A 75 -0.26 -6.30 -2.76
C ILE A 75 -0.74 -6.84 -4.10
N ASN A 76 -1.85 -7.57 -4.09
CA ASN A 76 -2.55 -7.90 -5.32
C ASN A 76 -3.41 -6.71 -5.76
N PHE A 77 -3.15 -6.17 -6.94
CA PHE A 77 -3.92 -5.08 -7.57
C PHE A 77 -5.01 -5.59 -8.53
N LEU A 78 -5.02 -6.90 -8.82
CA LEU A 78 -5.92 -7.51 -9.79
C LEU A 78 -7.10 -8.17 -9.05
N GLY A 79 -8.31 -7.83 -9.48
CA GLY A 79 -9.54 -8.39 -8.96
C GLY A 79 -10.67 -7.37 -8.92
N GLU A 80 -11.84 -7.82 -8.47
CA GLU A 80 -12.97 -6.95 -8.17
C GLU A 80 -13.05 -6.74 -6.66
N TYR A 81 -13.13 -5.48 -6.23
CA TYR A 81 -13.18 -5.11 -4.81
C TYR A 81 -14.49 -4.38 -4.51
N SER A 82 -15.31 -4.96 -3.64
CA SER A 82 -16.51 -4.31 -3.11
C SER A 82 -16.22 -3.71 -1.74
N PHE A 83 -16.41 -2.41 -1.58
CA PHE A 83 -16.28 -1.72 -0.29
C PHE A 83 -17.66 -1.47 0.32
N SER A 84 -17.92 -2.03 1.51
CA SER A 84 -19.11 -1.68 2.28
C SER A 84 -18.82 -0.43 3.14
N LYS A 85 -19.71 0.57 3.08
CA LYS A 85 -19.58 1.79 3.90
C LYS A 85 -19.91 1.57 5.39
N SER A 86 -20.26 0.34 5.78
CA SER A 86 -20.91 0.08 7.07
C SER A 86 -19.98 0.08 8.27
N LYS A 87 -18.65 0.01 8.07
CA LYS A 87 -17.67 0.19 9.17
C LYS A 87 -16.39 0.86 8.66
N PRO A 88 -16.04 2.06 9.14
CA PRO A 88 -14.68 2.55 8.97
C PRO A 88 -13.73 1.58 9.69
N ALA A 89 -12.74 1.06 8.98
CA ALA A 89 -11.68 0.28 9.61
C ALA A 89 -10.85 1.22 10.49
N SER A 90 -10.77 0.95 11.80
CA SER A 90 -9.79 1.61 12.66
C SER A 90 -8.40 1.05 12.37
N LEU A 91 -7.35 1.84 12.65
CA LEU A 91 -5.97 1.33 12.73
C LEU A 91 -5.83 0.21 13.78
N ASP A 92 -6.79 0.07 14.69
CA ASP A 92 -6.84 -1.02 15.68
C ASP A 92 -7.49 -2.30 15.14
N SER A 93 -8.04 -2.28 13.93
CA SER A 93 -8.74 -3.41 13.30
C SER A 93 -7.88 -4.12 12.24
N LEU A 94 -6.57 -4.15 12.46
CA LEU A 94 -5.63 -4.84 11.56
C LEU A 94 -5.93 -6.35 11.57
N ARG A 95 -5.74 -6.99 10.41
CA ARG A 95 -5.77 -8.44 10.32
C ARG A 95 -4.56 -8.99 11.07
N PRO A 96 -4.67 -10.17 11.69
CA PRO A 96 -3.54 -10.78 12.37
C PRO A 96 -2.36 -10.95 11.42
N LEU A 97 -1.14 -10.79 11.94
CA LEU A 97 0.08 -11.11 11.21
C LEU A 97 0.09 -12.59 10.84
N ASN A 98 0.52 -12.91 9.63
CA ASN A 98 0.71 -14.29 9.21
C ASN A 98 2.09 -14.76 9.64
N ILE A 99 2.19 -15.25 10.88
CA ILE A 99 3.42 -15.72 11.50
C ILE A 99 3.41 -17.25 11.40
N LEU A 100 4.37 -17.81 10.65
CA LEU A 100 4.55 -19.27 10.48
C LEU A 100 5.40 -19.85 11.60
#